data_AF-A0A7Y2C9F9-F1
#
_entry.id   AF-A0A7Y2C9F9-F1
#
_cell.length_a   1.000
_cell.length_b   1.000
_cell.length_c   1.000
_cell.angle_alpha   90.00
_cell.angle_beta   90.00
_cell.angle_gamma   90.00
#
_symmetry.space_group_name_H-M   'P 1'
#
loop_
_entity.id
_entity.type
_entity.pdbx_description
1 polymer ?
#
loop_
_entity_poly.entity_id
_entity_poly.type
_entity_poly.pdbx_seq_one_letter_code
_entity_poly.pdbx_strand_id
1 'polypeptide(L)' 'MSRSVVIGWREWASLPEWDLELKAKADTGARSSAIDCSSIEELPGDQVRFTVRLSRKTAR' A
#
# COMPACT_ATOMS: atom_id res chain seq x y z
N MET A 1 15.93 16.16 -18.97
CA MET A 1 15.68 15.47 -17.68
C MET A 1 14.36 15.94 -17.14
N SER A 2 13.40 15.04 -16.89
CA SER A 2 12.17 15.42 -16.18
C SER A 2 12.52 15.72 -14.73
N ARG A 3 11.97 16.81 -14.21
CA ARG A 3 12.15 17.18 -12.80
C ARG A 3 11.24 16.28 -11.98
N SER A 4 11.81 15.42 -11.14
CA SER A 4 11.04 14.65 -10.17
C SER A 4 10.32 15.60 -9.23
N VAL A 5 9.06 15.26 -8.90
CA VAL A 5 8.33 15.97 -7.86
C VAL A 5 9.02 15.70 -6.52
N VAL A 6 9.30 16.77 -5.78
CA VAL A 6 9.84 16.67 -4.42
C VAL A 6 8.67 16.41 -3.49
N ILE A 7 8.73 15.32 -2.74
CA ILE A 7 7.76 14.93 -1.71
C ILE A 7 8.46 14.70 -0.38
N GLY A 8 7.71 14.69 0.72
CA GLY A 8 8.20 14.26 2.01
C GLY A 8 8.43 12.75 2.07
N TRP A 9 9.13 12.30 3.11
CA TRP A 9 9.39 10.87 3.36
C TRP A 9 8.13 10.09 3.77
N ARG A 10 7.07 10.80 4.17
CA ARG A 10 5.77 10.25 4.54
C ARG A 10 4.66 11.15 4.03
N GLU A 11 3.78 10.59 3.22
CA GLU A 11 2.71 11.30 2.52
C GLU A 11 1.39 10.51 2.59
N TRP A 12 0.29 11.15 2.23
CA TRP A 12 -0.95 10.45 1.93
C TRP A 12 -0.92 9.92 0.49
N ALA A 13 -1.35 8.68 0.32
CA ALA A 13 -1.51 8.02 -0.97
C ALA A 13 -2.96 7.54 -1.12
N SER A 14 -3.56 7.86 -2.27
CA SER A 14 -4.89 7.37 -2.64
C SER A 14 -4.75 6.20 -3.62
N LEU A 15 -5.56 5.16 -3.41
CA LEU A 15 -5.79 4.04 -4.32
C LEU A 15 -7.27 4.10 -4.74
N PRO A 16 -7.63 4.92 -5.74
CA PRO A 16 -9.03 5.24 -6.04
C PRO A 16 -9.87 4.02 -6.45
N GLU A 17 -9.26 3.08 -7.17
CA GLU A 17 -9.92 1.83 -7.57
C GLU A 17 -10.32 0.96 -6.38
N TRP A 18 -9.70 1.17 -5.23
CA TRP A 18 -9.97 0.44 -3.99
C TRP A 18 -10.72 1.29 -2.97
N ASP A 19 -11.13 2.51 -3.34
CA ASP A 19 -11.72 3.51 -2.44
C ASP A 19 -10.93 3.66 -1.12
N LEU A 20 -9.60 3.73 -1.26
CA LEU A 20 -8.69 3.70 -0.11
C LEU A 20 -7.73 4.89 -0.08
N GLU A 21 -7.57 5.47 1.10
CA GLU A 21 -6.54 6.48 1.39
C GLU A 21 -5.72 6.05 2.61
N LEU A 22 -4.38 6.08 2.49
CA LEU A 22 -3.47 5.66 3.55
C LEU A 22 -2.20 6.50 3.60
N LYS A 23 -1.55 6.52 4.77
CA LYS A 23 -0.22 7.10 4.92
C LYS A 23 0.83 6.14 4.38
N ALA A 24 1.59 6.57 3.37
CA ALA A 24 2.67 5.81 2.76
C ALA A 24 4.03 6.41 3.09
N LYS A 25 5.06 5.57 3.13
CA LYS A 25 6.45 6.00 3.26
C LYS A 25 7.10 5.97 1.87
N ALA A 26 7.71 7.06 1.45
CA ALA A 26 8.54 7.11 0.25
C ALA A 26 9.95 6.61 0.58
N ASP A 27 10.15 5.28 0.44
CA ASP A 27 11.39 4.61 0.84
C ASP A 27 12.33 4.40 -0.36
N THR A 28 13.32 5.28 -0.51
CA THR A 28 14.30 5.19 -1.61
C THR A 28 15.23 3.98 -1.49
N GLY A 29 15.26 3.30 -0.35
CA GLY A 29 16.00 2.05 -0.16
C GLY A 29 15.24 0.80 -0.65
N ALA A 30 13.94 0.92 -0.97
CA ALA A 30 13.12 -0.21 -1.39
C ALA A 30 13.07 -0.35 -2.91
N ARG A 31 13.29 -1.57 -3.42
CA ARG A 31 13.12 -1.88 -4.85
C ARG A 31 11.65 -1.93 -5.28
N SER A 32 10.77 -2.27 -4.35
CA SER A 32 9.34 -2.48 -4.59
C SER A 32 8.49 -1.85 -3.49
N SER A 33 7.25 -1.53 -3.82
CA SER A 33 6.22 -1.12 -2.85
C SER A 33 5.75 -2.31 -2.01
N ALA A 34 5.18 -2.02 -0.84
CA ALA A 34 4.55 -3.02 0.03
C ALA A 34 3.32 -2.42 0.73
N ILE A 35 2.31 -3.25 0.97
CA ILE A 35 1.10 -2.90 1.71
C ILE A 35 0.76 -4.04 2.68
N ASP A 36 0.38 -3.68 3.91
CA ASP A 36 0.04 -4.66 4.95
C ASP A 36 -1.31 -5.33 4.65
N CYS A 37 -1.32 -6.67 4.60
CA CYS A 37 -2.44 -7.48 4.15
C CYS A 37 -2.69 -8.69 5.07
N SER A 38 -3.90 -9.24 4.96
CA SER A 38 -4.36 -10.41 5.71
C SER A 38 -5.34 -11.24 4.90
N SER A 39 -5.71 -12.42 5.41
CA SER A 39 -6.67 -13.31 4.74
C SER A 39 -6.30 -13.55 3.28
N ILE A 40 -5.04 -13.89 3.03
CA ILE A 40 -4.48 -14.05 1.68
C ILE A 40 -4.97 -15.39 1.11
N GLU A 41 -5.56 -15.32 -0.08
CA GLU A 41 -6.09 -16.46 -0.84
C GLU A 41 -5.58 -16.38 -2.29
N GLU A 42 -4.91 -17.43 -2.76
CA GLU A 42 -4.51 -17.56 -4.16
C GLU A 42 -5.71 -17.97 -5.03
N LEU A 43 -5.90 -17.28 -6.14
CA LEU A 43 -6.97 -17.54 -7.11
C LEU A 43 -6.37 -18.00 -8.44
N PRO A 44 -7.12 -18.74 -9.28
CA PRO A 44 -6.68 -19.09 -10.62
C PRO A 44 -6.32 -17.85 -11.45
N GLY A 45 -5.32 -17.99 -12.34
CA GLY A 45 -4.90 -16.92 -13.25
C GLY A 45 -4.00 -15.86 -12.61
N ASP A 46 -3.08 -16.28 -11.73
CA ASP A 46 -2.08 -15.42 -11.06
C ASP A 46 -2.70 -14.25 -10.29
N GLN A 47 -3.87 -14.47 -9.69
CA GLN A 47 -4.56 -13.49 -8.86
C GLN A 47 -4.47 -13.87 -7.38
N VAL A 48 -4.50 -12.86 -6.51
CA VAL A 48 -4.55 -13.04 -5.07
C VAL A 48 -5.67 -12.15 -4.51
N ARG A 49 -6.52 -12.73 -3.68
CA ARG A 49 -7.48 -12.00 -2.85
C ARG A 49 -6.87 -11.78 -1.47
N PHE A 50 -7.00 -10.58 -0.94
CA PHE A 50 -6.51 -10.24 0.39
C PHE A 50 -7.33 -9.11 0.99
N THR A 51 -7.27 -8.98 2.32
CA THR A 51 -7.83 -7.86 3.07
C THR A 51 -6.70 -6.93 3.51
N VAL A 52 -6.78 -5.66 3.11
CA VAL A 52 -5.81 -4.62 3.53
C VAL A 52 -5.97 -4.33 5.02
N ARG A 53 -4.87 -4.35 5.78
CA ARG A 53 -4.87 -4.00 7.21
C ARG A 53 -4.70 -2.50 7.41
N LEU A 54 -5.81 -1.79 7.64
CA LEU A 54 -5.80 -0.33 7.84
C LEU A 54 -5.45 0.11 9.26
N SER A 55 -5.56 -0.78 10.24
CA SER A 55 -5.18 -0.47 11.61
C SER A 55 -4.56 -1.70 12.29
N ARG A 56 -3.55 -1.45 13.12
CA ARG A 56 -2.96 -2.44 14.02
C ARG A 56 -3.71 -2.56 15.35
N LYS A 57 -4.89 -1.94 15.47
CA LYS A 57 -5.71 -2.06 16.69
C LYS A 57 -6.31 -3.47 16.71
N THR A 58 -5.76 -4.34 17.55
CA THR A 58 -6.46 -5.54 18.00
C THR A 58 -7.77 -5.08 18.62
N ALA A 59 -8.91 -5.58 18.13
CA ALA A 59 -10.16 -5.42 18.85
C ALA A 59 -9.95 -5.99 20.27
N ARG A 60 -10.01 -5.12 21.27
CA ARG A 60 -10.11 -5.53 22.67
C ARG A 60 -11.55 -5.95 22.95
#